data_AF-X1T2C7-F1
#
_entry.id   AF-X1T2C7-F1
#
_cell.length_a   1.000
_cell.length_b   1.000
_cell.length_c   1.000
_cell.angle_alpha   90.00
_cell.angle_beta   90.00
_cell.angle_gamma   90.00
#
_symmetry.space_group_name_H-M   'P 1'
#
loop_
_entity.id
_entity.type
_entity.pdbx_description
1 polymer ?
#
loop_
_entity_poly.entity_id
_entity_poly.type
_entity_poly.pdbx_seq_one_letter_code
_entity_poly.pdbx_strand_id
1 'polypeptide(L)' 'MRPRPNPVQTIHVVQPAETLSQIAKQYGVSVDALMTANEIADPHLIKIGQELIIPGPASGTR' A
#
# COMPACT_ATOMS: atom_id res chain seq x y z
N MET A 1 29.89 4.56 -3.72
CA MET A 1 28.51 4.64 -4.26
C MET A 1 27.58 4.95 -3.10
N ARG A 2 26.86 6.07 -3.11
CA ARG A 2 25.88 6.38 -2.06
C ARG A 2 24.65 5.49 -2.32
N PRO A 3 24.23 4.62 -1.39
CA PRO A 3 22.95 3.95 -1.54
C PRO A 3 21.89 5.05 -1.68
N ARG A 4 21.15 5.03 -2.79
CA ARG A 4 19.99 5.93 -2.92
C ARG A 4 19.07 5.57 -1.76
N PRO A 5 18.55 6.55 -1.00
CA PRO A 5 17.50 6.26 -0.05
C PRO A 5 16.35 5.70 -0.88
N ASN A 6 16.19 4.38 -0.87
CA ASN A 6 14.99 3.77 -1.42
C ASN A 6 13.86 4.37 -0.60
N PRO A 7 12.85 5.00 -1.22
CA PRO A 7 11.64 5.34 -0.49
C PRO A 7 11.22 4.05 0.21
N VAL A 8 10.98 4.14 1.51
CA VAL A 8 10.62 2.97 2.33
C VAL A 8 9.22 2.57 1.91
N GLN A 9 9.12 1.87 0.79
CA GLN A 9 7.89 1.34 0.24
C GLN A 9 7.48 0.24 1.21
N THR A 10 6.40 0.48 1.95
CA THR A 10 5.85 -0.53 2.86
C THR A 10 5.07 -1.50 2.00
N ILE A 11 5.50 -2.76 1.97
CA ILE A 11 4.76 -3.81 1.27
C ILE A 11 3.87 -4.50 2.30
N HIS A 12 2.58 -4.58 1.99
CA HIS A 12 1.60 -5.29 2.80
C HIS A 12 1.08 -6.49 2.01
N VAL A 13 1.10 -7.66 2.62
CA VAL A 13 0.55 -8.88 2.01
C VAL A 13 -0.90 -9.02 2.46
N VAL A 14 -1.83 -9.00 1.50
CA VAL A 14 -3.27 -9.12 1.77
C VAL A 14 -3.57 -10.44 2.50
N GLN A 15 -4.12 -10.37 3.69
CA GLN A 15 -4.55 -11.54 4.44
C GLN A 15 -5.96 -11.98 4.06
N PRO A 16 -6.32 -13.26 4.29
CA PRO A 16 -7.69 -13.71 4.14
C PRO A 16 -8.65 -12.85 4.98
N ALA A 17 -9.75 -12.44 4.34
CA ALA A 17 -10.78 -11.56 4.90
C ALA A 17 -10.38 -10.08 5.13
N GLU A 18 -9.20 -9.65 4.68
CA GLU A 18 -8.89 -8.21 4.57
C GLU A 18 -9.45 -7.62 3.29
N THR A 19 -9.85 -6.34 3.36
CA THR A 19 -10.25 -5.55 2.20
C THR A 19 -9.33 -4.35 2.02
N LEU A 20 -9.28 -3.84 0.79
CA LEU A 20 -8.45 -2.68 0.45
C LEU A 20 -8.80 -1.45 1.30
N SER A 21 -10.07 -1.29 1.69
CA SER A 21 -10.52 -0.23 2.59
C SER A 21 -10.03 -0.40 4.03
N GLN A 22 -9.97 -1.62 4.54
CA GLN A 22 -9.41 -1.91 5.86
C GLN A 22 -7.90 -1.66 5.88
N ILE A 23 -7.19 -2.15 4.86
CA ILE A 23 -5.74 -1.96 4.69
C ILE A 23 -5.45 -0.45 4.58
N ALA A 24 -6.15 0.26 3.70
CA ALA A 24 -6.02 1.70 3.54
C ALA A 24 -6.18 2.45 4.88
N LYS A 25 -7.23 2.12 5.64
CA LYS A 25 -7.50 2.69 6.96
C LYS A 25 -6.42 2.35 7.99
N GLN A 26 -5.91 1.12 7.96
CA GLN A 26 -4.82 0.67 8.85
C GLN A 26 -3.52 1.44 8.61
N TYR A 27 -3.21 1.74 7.35
CA TYR A 27 -2.02 2.50 6.98
C TYR A 27 -2.26 4.02 6.93
N GLY A 28 -3.49 4.49 7.16
CA GLY A 28 -3.83 5.91 7.09
C GLY A 28 -3.73 6.50 5.68
N VAL A 29 -3.89 5.67 4.65
CA VAL A 29 -3.88 6.07 3.24
C VAL A 29 -5.27 5.96 2.63
N SER A 30 -5.49 6.61 1.49
CA SER A 30 -6.74 6.47 0.75
C SER A 30 -6.73 5.21 -0.10
N VAL A 31 -7.89 4.56 -0.25
CA VAL A 31 -8.06 3.41 -1.16
C VAL A 31 -7.64 3.76 -2.57
N ASP A 32 -7.99 4.97 -3.05
CA ASP A 32 -7.61 5.47 -4.36
C ASP A 32 -6.10 5.61 -4.55
N ALA A 33 -5.38 6.08 -3.52
CA ALA A 33 -3.92 6.16 -3.54
C ALA A 33 -3.29 4.77 -3.58
N LEU A 34 -3.86 3.82 -2.83
CA LEU A 34 -3.46 2.41 -2.86
C LEU A 34 -3.72 1.77 -4.22
N MET A 35 -4.87 2.03 -4.82
CA MET A 35 -5.24 1.53 -6.14
C MET A 35 -4.31 2.09 -7.21
N THR A 36 -4.05 3.41 -7.18
CA THR A 36 -3.13 4.07 -8.10
C THR A 36 -1.70 3.55 -7.95
N ALA A 37 -1.24 3.33 -6.71
CA ALA A 37 0.12 2.82 -6.44
C ALA A 37 0.33 1.37 -6.88
N ASN A 38 -0.74 0.57 -6.99
CA ASN A 38 -0.69 -0.85 -7.33
C ASN A 38 -1.38 -1.19 -8.66
N GLU A 39 -1.80 -0.17 -9.41
CA GLU A 39 -2.56 -0.31 -10.66
C GLU A 39 -3.79 -1.23 -10.52
N ILE A 40 -4.48 -1.13 -9.37
CA ILE A 40 -5.66 -1.94 -9.07
C ILE A 40 -6.89 -1.25 -9.64
N ALA A 41 -7.56 -1.91 -10.59
CA ALA A 41 -8.79 -1.42 -11.18
C ALA A 41 -9.98 -1.53 -10.20
N ASP A 42 -10.05 -2.63 -9.44
CA ASP A 42 -11.17 -2.93 -8.56
C ASP A 42 -10.69 -3.27 -7.14
N PRO A 43 -11.10 -2.50 -6.13
CA PRO A 43 -10.65 -2.73 -4.75
C PRO A 43 -11.24 -4.00 -4.12
N HIS A 44 -12.28 -4.57 -4.74
CA HIS A 44 -12.89 -5.83 -4.34
C HIS A 44 -12.27 -7.05 -5.04
N LEU A 45 -11.43 -6.86 -6.06
CA LEU A 45 -10.76 -7.93 -6.80
C LEU A 45 -9.33 -8.19 -6.33
N ILE A 46 -9.01 -7.89 -5.07
CA ILE A 46 -7.72 -8.23 -4.48
C ILE A 46 -7.63 -9.71 -4.15
N LYS A 47 -6.47 -10.30 -4.40
CA LYS A 47 -6.20 -11.70 -4.08
C LYS A 47 -5.53 -11.83 -2.72
N ILE A 48 -5.92 -12.87 -1.98
CA ILE A 48 -5.24 -13.23 -0.74
C ILE A 48 -3.80 -13.62 -1.07
N GLY A 49 -2.84 -13.11 -0.30
CA GLY A 49 -1.41 -13.26 -0.56
C GLY A 49 -0.84 -12.29 -1.60
N GLN A 50 -1.65 -11.35 -2.11
CA GLN A 50 -1.16 -10.31 -3.00
C GLN A 50 -0.32 -9.28 -2.23
N GLU A 51 0.82 -8.93 -2.79
CA GLU A 51 1.67 -7.84 -2.28
C GLU A 51 1.10 -6.50 -2.75
N LEU A 52 0.75 -5.64 -1.79
CA LEU A 52 0.32 -4.28 -2.02
C LEU A 52 1.40 -3.31 -1.57
N ILE A 53 1.85 -2.48 -2.50
CA ILE A 53 2.68 -1.31 -2.27
C ILE A 53 1.81 -0.29 -1.55
N ILE A 54 2.05 -0.10 -0.26
CA ILE A 54 1.46 0.99 0.50
C ILE A 54 2.27 2.25 0.18
N PRO A 55 1.69 3.26 -0.50
CA PRO A 55 2.36 4.54 -0.65
C PRO A 55 2.48 5.14 0.75
N GLY A 56 3.65 5.00 1.38
CA GLY A 56 3.85 5.49 2.73
C GLY A 56 3.54 6.98 2.78
N PRO A 57 2.96 7.50 3.88
CA PRO A 57 3.04 8.93 4.12
C PRO A 57 4.52 9.25 4.09
N ALA A 58 4.95 10.14 3.21
CA ALA A 58 6.32 10.58 3.15
C ALA A 58 6.70 11.04 4.57
N SER A 59 7.33 10.15 5.34
CA SER A 59 7.87 10.46 6.66
C SER A 59 9.18 11.20 6.40
N GLY A 60 9.07 12.32 5.70
CA GLY A 60 9.97 13.43 5.82
C GLY A 60 9.20 14.47 6.62
N THR A 61 9.79 14.91 7.73
CA THR A 61 9.38 16.06 8.55
C THR A 61 8.50 15.73 9.75
N ARG A 62 9.15 15.35 10.85
CA ARG A 62 8.96 16.10 12.09
C ARG A 62 10.31 16.50 12.66
#